data_AF-A0A6V7HSW7-F1
#
_entry.id   AF-A0A6V7HSW7-F1
#
_cell.length_a   1.000
_cell.length_b   1.000
_cell.length_c   1.000
_cell.angle_alpha   90.00
_cell.angle_beta   90.00
_cell.angle_gamma   90.00
#
_symmetry.space_group_name_H-M   'P 1'
#
loop_
_entity.id
_entity.type
_entity.pdbx_description
1 polymer ?
#
loop_
_entity_poly.entity_id
_entity_poly.type
_entity_poly.pdbx_seq_one_letter_code
_entity_poly.pdbx_strand_id
1 'polypeptide(L)'
;VANEFICPVFRWGSMEEWEFGLQRVINFPQKTLERKQSERTYLLKTLAGCPVDKKKIQRLLNITILDKNSNFTDSDIHLIYSTLTGSATGYSTLFEFLVDNWQTVKQRFENKKHLWNGIVNSATSSFSTQEGYDMVAELYNAKGAEFDTADSLMEKILQDIDQESKWSERNVPIIENWLDKRLSNNQSQLMSYLRTTTTTTTSPIAG
;
A
#
# COMPACT_ATOMS: atom_id res chain seq x y z
N VAL A 1 20.89 -11.66 2.02
CA VAL A 1 19.50 -12.12 2.26
C VAL A 1 18.81 -12.11 0.92
N ALA A 2 18.21 -13.22 0.48
CA ALA A 2 17.43 -13.18 -0.75
C ALA A 2 16.27 -12.20 -0.55
N ASN A 3 16.06 -11.33 -1.54
CA ASN A 3 15.06 -10.25 -1.49
C ASN A 3 13.65 -10.75 -1.12
N GLU A 4 13.35 -12.00 -1.47
CA GLU A 4 12.10 -12.72 -1.22
C GLU A 4 11.68 -12.78 0.26
N PHE A 5 12.63 -12.71 1.19
CA PHE A 5 12.34 -12.85 2.63
C PHE A 5 12.10 -11.52 3.35
N ILE A 6 12.40 -10.37 2.73
CA ILE A 6 12.32 -9.07 3.42
C ILE A 6 10.87 -8.63 3.62
N CYS A 7 10.03 -8.77 2.58
CA CYS A 7 8.62 -8.37 2.67
C CYS A 7 7.84 -9.19 3.71
N PRO A 8 7.96 -10.53 3.79
CA PRO A 8 7.37 -11.32 4.88
C PRO A 8 7.74 -10.84 6.28
N VAL A 9 9.02 -10.49 6.51
CA VAL A 9 9.49 -9.97 7.81
C VAL A 9 8.82 -8.63 8.14
N PHE A 10 8.76 -7.69 7.20
CA PHE A 10 8.12 -6.39 7.47
C PHE A 10 6.60 -6.49 7.59
N ARG A 11 5.99 -7.43 6.88
CA ARG A 11 4.55 -7.68 6.91
C ARG A 11 4.11 -8.32 8.22
N TRP A 12 4.75 -9.42 8.61
CA TRP A 12 4.30 -10.29 9.70
C TRP A 12 5.18 -10.27 10.94
N GLY A 13 6.41 -9.76 10.84
CA GLY A 13 7.30 -9.61 11.97
C GLY A 13 6.82 -8.56 12.97
N SER A 14 7.44 -8.57 14.13
CA SER A 14 7.26 -7.61 15.21
C SER A 14 7.64 -6.18 14.81
N MET A 15 7.31 -5.22 15.69
CA MET A 15 7.77 -3.84 15.55
C MET A 15 9.30 -3.74 15.62
N GLU A 16 9.94 -4.58 16.44
CA GLU A 16 11.40 -4.60 16.58
C GLU A 16 12.09 -5.04 15.28
N GLU A 17 11.59 -6.09 14.64
CA GLU A 17 12.13 -6.57 13.35
C GLU A 17 11.91 -5.55 12.22
N TRP A 18 10.78 -4.84 12.24
CA TRP A 18 10.53 -3.75 11.31
C TRP A 18 11.45 -2.55 11.57
N GLU A 19 11.63 -2.16 12.84
CA GLU A 19 12.52 -1.06 13.24
C GLU A 19 13.98 -1.39 12.89
N PHE A 20 14.40 -2.65 13.03
CA PHE A 20 15.70 -3.11 12.54
C PHE A 20 15.88 -2.81 11.05
N GLY A 21 14.85 -3.09 10.23
CA GLY A 21 14.83 -2.73 8.82
C GLY A 21 14.96 -1.22 8.59
N LEU A 22 14.25 -0.42 9.39
CA LEU A 22 14.28 1.04 9.31
C LEU A 22 15.68 1.58 9.61
N GLN A 23 16.33 1.07 10.66
CA GLN A 23 17.69 1.45 11.00
C GLN A 23 18.68 1.11 9.88
N ARG A 24 18.43 0.07 9.07
CA ARG A 24 19.26 -0.24 7.90
C ARG A 24 19.06 0.72 6.73
N VAL A 25 17.87 1.31 6.58
CA VAL A 25 17.64 2.40 5.61
C VAL A 25 18.33 3.69 6.08
N ILE A 26 18.19 4.03 7.36
CA ILE A 26 18.75 5.25 7.96
C ILE A 26 20.27 5.22 7.90
N ASN A 27 20.88 4.11 8.31
CA ASN A 27 22.34 3.96 8.38
C ASN A 27 22.94 3.35 7.10
N PHE A 28 22.24 3.46 5.97
CA PHE A 28 22.69 2.86 4.72
C PHE A 28 23.95 3.58 4.20
N PRO A 29 25.06 2.87 3.91
CA PRO A 29 26.30 3.49 3.48
C PRO A 29 26.18 4.11 2.08
N GLN A 30 26.42 5.42 1.97
CA GLN A 30 26.22 6.17 0.72
C GLN A 30 27.44 6.22 -0.21
N LYS A 31 28.60 5.69 0.21
CA LYS A 31 29.89 5.91 -0.49
C LYS A 31 30.77 4.65 -0.63
N THR A 32 30.19 3.47 -0.57
CA THR A 32 30.93 2.19 -0.70
C THR A 32 30.67 1.56 -2.06
N LEU A 33 31.71 1.15 -2.78
CA LEU A 33 31.62 0.42 -4.06
C LEU A 33 30.73 -0.84 -3.98
N GLU A 34 30.67 -1.45 -2.79
CA GLU A 34 29.95 -2.70 -2.54
C GLU A 34 28.43 -2.53 -2.34
N ARG A 35 27.95 -1.31 -2.04
CA ARG A 35 26.53 -1.05 -1.73
C ARG A 35 25.92 -0.08 -2.72
N LYS A 36 25.03 -0.61 -3.55
CA LYS A 36 24.33 0.15 -4.59
C LYS A 36 23.15 0.90 -3.98
N GLN A 37 22.95 2.15 -4.39
CA GLN A 37 21.78 2.95 -4.01
C GLN A 37 20.46 2.22 -4.31
N SER A 38 20.41 1.39 -5.36
CA SER A 38 19.25 0.56 -5.70
C SER A 38 18.85 -0.41 -4.59
N GLU A 39 19.80 -0.93 -3.80
CA GLU A 39 19.50 -1.79 -2.64
C GLU A 39 18.78 -1.01 -1.55
N ARG A 40 19.22 0.22 -1.26
CA ARG A 40 18.55 1.11 -0.30
C ARG A 40 17.14 1.44 -0.75
N THR A 41 16.97 1.78 -2.04
CA THR A 41 15.66 2.06 -2.63
C THR A 41 14.73 0.85 -2.53
N TYR A 42 15.24 -0.36 -2.82
CA TYR A 42 14.46 -1.58 -2.68
C TYR A 42 14.05 -1.81 -1.22
N LEU A 43 14.97 -1.63 -0.27
CA LEU A 43 14.70 -1.79 1.15
C LEU A 43 13.64 -0.80 1.63
N LEU A 44 13.75 0.48 1.23
CA LEU A 44 12.77 1.51 1.58
C LEU A 44 11.38 1.23 1.00
N LYS A 45 11.30 0.83 -0.27
CA LYS A 45 10.03 0.39 -0.89
C LYS A 45 9.41 -0.77 -0.13
N THR A 46 10.21 -1.77 0.22
CA THR A 46 9.72 -2.95 0.95
C THR A 46 9.27 -2.57 2.36
N LEU A 47 10.01 -1.69 3.03
CA LEU A 47 9.71 -1.21 4.38
C LEU A 47 8.43 -0.38 4.45
N ALA A 48 8.13 0.42 3.42
CA ALA A 48 6.91 1.20 3.30
C ALA A 48 5.71 0.35 2.81
N GLY A 49 5.90 -0.49 1.79
CA GLY A 49 4.80 -1.13 1.08
C GLY A 49 4.33 -2.48 1.62
N CYS A 50 5.15 -3.19 2.40
CA CYS A 50 4.81 -4.52 2.92
C CYS A 50 4.00 -4.54 4.22
N PRO A 51 4.18 -3.63 5.19
CA PRO A 51 3.45 -3.65 6.45
C PRO A 51 1.93 -3.66 6.28
N VAL A 52 1.26 -4.48 7.09
CA VAL A 52 -0.22 -4.43 7.27
C VAL A 52 -0.63 -3.78 8.58
N ASP A 53 0.33 -3.53 9.48
CA ASP A 53 0.09 -2.82 10.74
C ASP A 53 0.23 -1.31 10.53
N LYS A 54 -0.87 -0.58 10.77
CA LYS A 54 -0.92 0.88 10.67
C LYS A 54 0.18 1.56 11.50
N LYS A 55 0.56 1.00 12.66
CA LYS A 55 1.56 1.60 13.56
C LYS A 55 2.93 1.72 12.90
N LYS A 56 3.31 0.75 12.07
CA LYS A 56 4.58 0.77 11.32
C LYS A 56 4.57 1.88 10.27
N ILE A 57 3.46 2.02 9.55
CA ILE A 57 3.27 3.07 8.54
C ILE A 57 3.28 4.45 9.20
N GLN A 58 2.52 4.64 10.29
CA GLN A 58 2.52 5.88 11.07
C GLN A 58 3.91 6.22 11.60
N ARG A 59 4.65 5.23 12.13
CA ARG A 59 6.03 5.43 12.60
C ARG A 59 6.94 5.94 11.48
N LEU A 60 6.83 5.35 10.29
CA LEU A 60 7.61 5.78 9.12
C LEU A 60 7.28 7.21 8.70
N LEU A 61 6.00 7.56 8.60
CA LEU A 61 5.55 8.91 8.24
C LEU A 61 5.98 9.95 9.29
N ASN A 62 5.88 9.63 10.58
CA ASN A 62 6.34 10.50 11.66
C ASN A 62 7.83 10.82 11.54
N ILE A 63 8.69 9.81 11.42
CA ILE A 63 10.14 10.02 11.34
C ILE A 63 10.53 10.85 10.11
N THR A 64 9.88 10.58 8.97
CA THR A 64 10.30 11.14 7.68
C THR A 64 9.72 12.53 7.43
N ILE A 65 8.48 12.77 7.86
CA ILE A 65 7.76 14.03 7.58
C ILE A 65 7.76 14.94 8.81
N LEU A 66 7.36 14.44 9.99
CA LEU A 66 7.17 15.25 11.19
C LEU A 66 8.50 15.53 11.92
N ASP A 67 9.30 14.49 12.18
CA ASP A 67 10.58 14.58 12.90
C ASP A 67 11.71 15.14 12.01
N LYS A 68 11.48 15.21 10.69
CA LYS A 68 12.40 15.77 9.70
C LYS A 68 13.79 15.11 9.72
N ASN A 69 13.85 13.80 9.91
CA ASN A 69 15.11 13.06 9.95
C ASN A 69 15.94 13.29 8.67
N SER A 70 17.15 13.84 8.83
CA SER A 70 18.01 14.28 7.72
C SER A 70 18.54 13.14 6.85
N ASN A 71 18.38 11.88 7.27
CA ASN A 71 18.77 10.70 6.48
C ASN A 71 17.74 10.34 5.39
N PHE A 72 16.59 11.03 5.36
CA PHE A 72 15.58 10.90 4.31
C PHE A 72 15.56 12.15 3.45
N THR A 73 15.76 11.93 2.15
CA THR A 73 15.69 12.98 1.13
C THR A 73 14.25 13.25 0.71
N ASP A 74 14.01 14.35 0.00
CA ASP A 74 12.69 14.64 -0.58
C ASP A 74 12.23 13.52 -1.54
N SER A 75 13.16 12.93 -2.29
CA SER A 75 12.90 11.76 -3.13
C SER A 75 12.51 10.53 -2.32
N ASP A 76 13.09 10.34 -1.13
CA ASP A 76 12.70 9.24 -0.23
C ASP A 76 11.29 9.46 0.32
N ILE A 77 10.96 10.68 0.73
CA ILE A 77 9.62 11.04 1.20
C ILE A 77 8.59 10.81 0.10
N HIS A 78 8.88 11.27 -1.12
CA HIS A 78 8.05 11.01 -2.30
C HIS A 78 7.82 9.52 -2.52
N LEU A 79 8.91 8.75 -2.50
CA LEU A 79 8.86 7.32 -2.69
C LEU A 79 8.02 6.61 -1.62
N ILE A 80 8.09 7.05 -0.36
CA ILE A 80 7.33 6.46 0.74
C ILE A 80 5.84 6.62 0.50
N TYR A 81 5.34 7.85 0.35
CA TYR A 81 3.89 8.05 0.21
C TYR A 81 3.37 7.47 -1.11
N SER A 82 4.18 7.47 -2.19
CA SER A 82 3.79 6.84 -3.45
C SER A 82 3.74 5.32 -3.35
N THR A 83 4.53 4.70 -2.45
CA THR A 83 4.51 3.25 -2.25
C THR A 83 3.32 2.82 -1.39
N LEU A 84 2.90 3.66 -0.44
CA LEU A 84 1.75 3.38 0.43
C LEU A 84 0.44 3.22 -0.36
N THR A 85 0.31 3.86 -1.53
CA THR A 85 -0.87 3.73 -2.39
C THR A 85 -1.11 2.30 -2.91
N GLY A 86 -0.10 1.44 -2.88
CA GLY A 86 -0.18 0.06 -3.37
C GLY A 86 -0.96 -0.91 -2.46
N SER A 87 -1.50 -0.46 -1.32
CA SER A 87 -2.29 -1.31 -0.42
C SER A 87 -3.39 -0.54 0.31
N ALA A 88 -4.49 -1.23 0.64
CA ALA A 88 -5.63 -0.65 1.37
C ALA A 88 -5.22 -0.03 2.71
N THR A 89 -4.46 -0.77 3.53
CA THR A 89 -3.92 -0.25 4.79
C THR A 89 -3.00 0.96 4.54
N GLY A 90 -2.18 0.92 3.49
CA GLY A 90 -1.23 1.97 3.17
C GLY A 90 -1.91 3.31 2.84
N TYR A 91 -2.80 3.34 1.84
CA TYR A 91 -3.45 4.59 1.45
C TYR A 91 -4.39 5.11 2.54
N SER A 92 -5.11 4.24 3.25
CA SER A 92 -6.01 4.68 4.34
C SER A 92 -5.23 5.29 5.49
N THR A 93 -4.11 4.67 5.89
CA THR A 93 -3.25 5.22 6.96
C THR A 93 -2.57 6.53 6.52
N LEU A 94 -2.21 6.65 5.23
CA LEU A 94 -1.65 7.89 4.68
C LEU A 94 -2.68 9.03 4.70
N PHE A 95 -3.93 8.74 4.35
CA PHE A 95 -5.04 9.68 4.43
C PHE A 95 -5.27 10.14 5.87
N GLU A 96 -5.44 9.20 6.81
CA GLU A 96 -5.58 9.48 8.25
C GLU A 96 -4.44 10.37 8.75
N PHE A 97 -3.18 10.00 8.44
CA PHE A 97 -2.01 10.79 8.81
C PHE A 97 -2.04 12.22 8.28
N LEU A 98 -2.42 12.40 7.01
CA LEU A 98 -2.50 13.73 6.37
C LEU A 98 -3.57 14.59 7.04
N VAL A 99 -4.75 14.03 7.31
CA VAL A 99 -5.85 14.74 7.98
C VAL A 99 -5.45 15.16 9.40
N ASP A 100 -4.92 14.22 10.19
CA ASP A 100 -4.54 14.44 11.59
C ASP A 100 -3.41 15.47 11.74
N ASN A 101 -2.52 15.56 10.74
CA ASN A 101 -1.31 16.41 10.79
C ASN A 101 -1.34 17.53 9.76
N TRP A 102 -2.52 17.89 9.23
CA TRP A 102 -2.68 18.77 8.07
C TRP A 102 -1.80 20.02 8.11
N GLN A 103 -1.92 20.82 9.19
CA GLN A 103 -1.18 22.08 9.31
C GLN A 103 0.33 21.85 9.41
N THR A 104 0.77 20.84 10.16
CA THR A 104 2.18 20.49 10.31
C THR A 104 2.79 20.04 8.99
N VAL A 105 2.07 19.20 8.24
CA VAL A 105 2.50 18.71 6.91
C VAL A 105 2.53 19.85 5.89
N LYS A 106 1.50 20.71 5.88
CA LYS A 106 1.44 21.88 4.99
C LYS A 106 2.60 22.82 5.25
N GLN A 107 2.88 23.16 6.51
CA GLN A 107 4.03 23.98 6.89
C GLN A 107 5.35 23.30 6.51
N ARG A 108 5.48 21.98 6.71
CA ARG A 108 6.68 21.22 6.33
C ARG A 108 6.96 21.30 4.82
N PHE A 109 5.92 21.37 3.99
CA PHE A 109 6.03 21.40 2.53
C PHE A 109 5.73 22.75 1.90
N GLU A 110 5.67 23.84 2.67
CA GLU A 110 5.32 25.19 2.19
C GLU A 110 6.20 25.63 1.00
N ASN A 111 7.50 25.32 1.07
CA ASN A 111 8.49 25.63 0.03
C ASN A 111 8.75 24.45 -0.93
N LYS A 112 7.96 23.38 -0.82
CA LYS A 112 8.12 22.11 -1.54
C LYS A 112 6.79 21.69 -2.17
N LYS A 113 6.25 22.55 -3.05
CA LYS A 113 4.95 22.33 -3.71
C LYS A 113 4.78 20.94 -4.34
N HIS A 114 5.86 20.36 -4.89
CA HIS A 114 5.83 19.01 -5.46
C HIS A 114 5.58 17.91 -4.42
N LEU A 115 6.12 18.04 -3.19
CA LEU A 115 5.82 17.11 -2.10
C LEU A 115 4.42 17.32 -1.55
N TRP A 116 3.99 18.58 -1.39
CA TRP A 116 2.63 18.89 -0.96
C TRP A 116 1.57 18.31 -1.91
N ASN A 117 1.69 18.62 -3.20
CA ASN A 117 0.76 18.10 -4.21
C ASN A 117 0.84 16.57 -4.32
N GLY A 118 2.04 16.01 -4.19
CA GLY A 118 2.23 14.58 -4.25
C GLY A 118 1.61 13.82 -3.07
N ILE A 119 1.81 14.30 -1.83
CA ILE A 119 1.22 13.63 -0.66
C ILE A 119 -0.30 13.75 -0.66
N VAL A 120 -0.84 14.93 -1.02
CA VAL A 120 -2.29 15.14 -1.17
C VAL A 120 -2.84 14.15 -2.18
N ASN A 121 -2.29 14.10 -3.39
CA ASN A 121 -2.76 13.20 -4.44
C ASN A 121 -2.67 11.73 -4.00
N SER A 122 -1.52 11.30 -3.45
CA SER A 122 -1.35 9.92 -2.99
C SER A 122 -2.26 9.53 -1.83
N ALA A 123 -2.64 10.49 -0.98
CA ALA A 123 -3.56 10.25 0.12
C ALA A 123 -5.01 10.10 -0.35
N THR A 124 -5.41 10.75 -1.45
CA THR A 124 -6.82 10.84 -1.86
C THR A 124 -7.17 10.03 -3.11
N SER A 125 -6.20 9.65 -3.96
CA SER A 125 -6.50 9.08 -5.29
C SER A 125 -6.69 7.56 -5.33
N SER A 126 -6.59 6.85 -4.19
CA SER A 126 -6.60 5.37 -4.16
C SER A 126 -7.89 4.77 -3.61
N PHE A 127 -8.88 5.61 -3.27
CA PHE A 127 -10.19 5.15 -2.84
C PHE A 127 -11.05 4.71 -4.03
N SER A 128 -11.90 3.71 -3.81
CA SER A 128 -12.77 3.13 -4.86
C SER A 128 -14.13 2.71 -4.29
N THR A 129 -14.54 3.31 -3.17
CA THR A 129 -15.80 3.01 -2.46
C THR A 129 -16.52 4.30 -2.15
N GLN A 130 -17.84 4.22 -1.95
CA GLN A 130 -18.64 5.38 -1.52
C GLN A 130 -18.13 5.99 -0.20
N GLU A 131 -17.73 5.16 0.77
CA GLU A 131 -17.13 5.63 2.03
C GLU A 131 -15.87 6.46 1.76
N GLY A 132 -14.98 5.99 0.86
CA GLY A 132 -13.78 6.72 0.49
C GLY A 132 -14.09 8.02 -0.27
N TYR A 133 -15.13 8.03 -1.10
CA TYR A 133 -15.62 9.26 -1.73
C TYR A 133 -16.04 10.28 -0.68
N ASP A 134 -16.87 9.87 0.29
CA ASP A 134 -17.41 10.74 1.32
C ASP A 134 -16.28 11.34 2.18
N MET A 135 -15.29 10.52 2.55
CA MET A 135 -14.09 10.97 3.29
C MET A 135 -13.29 12.04 2.52
N VAL A 136 -13.04 11.82 1.22
CA VAL A 136 -12.27 12.78 0.39
C VAL A 136 -13.08 14.05 0.15
N ALA A 137 -14.39 13.94 -0.07
CA ALA A 137 -15.28 15.08 -0.24
C ALA A 137 -15.37 15.93 1.05
N GLU A 138 -15.44 15.29 2.22
CA GLU A 138 -15.42 15.98 3.51
C GLU A 138 -14.11 16.75 3.71
N LEU A 139 -12.97 16.12 3.42
CA LEU A 139 -11.67 16.79 3.48
C LEU A 139 -11.62 18.01 2.56
N TYR A 140 -12.11 17.88 1.33
CA TYR A 140 -12.16 18.99 0.38
C TYR A 140 -13.10 20.11 0.85
N ASN A 141 -14.28 19.79 1.40
CA ASN A 141 -15.18 20.81 1.95
C ASN A 141 -14.57 21.54 3.15
N ALA A 142 -13.84 20.82 4.01
CA ALA A 142 -13.22 21.39 5.20
C ALA A 142 -11.96 22.22 4.90
N LYS A 143 -11.23 21.88 3.84
CA LYS A 143 -9.88 22.40 3.55
C LYS A 143 -9.70 22.97 2.14
N GLY A 144 -10.74 23.02 1.30
CA GLY A 144 -10.66 23.36 -0.13
C GLY A 144 -9.85 24.62 -0.45
N ALA A 145 -10.10 25.71 0.28
CA ALA A 145 -9.38 26.98 0.12
C ALA A 145 -7.87 26.90 0.42
N GLU A 146 -7.43 25.87 1.15
CA GLU A 146 -6.04 25.66 1.52
C GLU A 146 -5.25 24.87 0.48
N PHE A 147 -5.91 24.35 -0.55
CA PHE A 147 -5.26 23.64 -1.60
C PHE A 147 -4.92 24.57 -2.78
N ASP A 148 -3.69 25.07 -2.84
CA ASP A 148 -3.20 26.02 -3.86
C ASP A 148 -3.45 25.64 -5.35
N THR A 149 -3.75 24.37 -5.66
CA THR A 149 -3.96 23.84 -7.02
C THR A 149 -5.10 22.82 -7.13
N ALA A 150 -6.07 22.79 -6.22
CA ALA A 150 -6.89 21.59 -6.08
C ALA A 150 -8.28 21.56 -6.69
N ASP A 151 -8.92 22.67 -7.09
CA ASP A 151 -10.33 22.54 -7.47
C ASP A 151 -10.50 21.57 -8.65
N SER A 152 -9.71 21.72 -9.72
CA SER A 152 -9.74 20.79 -10.86
C SER A 152 -9.13 19.42 -10.57
N LEU A 153 -8.13 19.32 -9.70
CA LEU A 153 -7.52 18.04 -9.33
C LEU A 153 -8.47 17.22 -8.42
N MET A 154 -9.14 17.87 -7.48
CA MET A 154 -10.08 17.25 -6.55
C MET A 154 -11.38 16.89 -7.24
N GLU A 155 -11.89 17.76 -8.12
CA GLU A 155 -13.00 17.40 -9.00
C GLU A 155 -12.68 16.13 -9.79
N LYS A 156 -11.47 16.06 -10.37
CA LYS A 156 -11.03 14.86 -11.07
C LYS A 156 -10.93 13.64 -10.14
N ILE A 157 -10.32 13.77 -8.97
CA ILE A 157 -10.18 12.67 -8.01
C ILE A 157 -11.56 12.15 -7.57
N LEU A 158 -12.49 13.04 -7.23
CA LEU A 158 -13.86 12.66 -6.85
C LEU A 158 -14.61 11.99 -8.01
N GLN A 159 -14.42 12.46 -9.25
CA GLN A 159 -14.96 11.81 -10.44
C GLN A 159 -14.36 10.41 -10.65
N ASP A 160 -13.04 10.26 -10.49
CA ASP A 160 -12.35 8.98 -10.62
C ASP A 160 -12.86 7.98 -9.56
N ILE A 161 -12.99 8.39 -8.29
CA ILE A 161 -13.54 7.55 -7.20
C ILE A 161 -14.99 7.12 -7.50
N ASP A 162 -15.84 8.04 -7.96
CA ASP A 162 -17.24 7.75 -8.32
C ASP A 162 -17.33 6.73 -9.48
N GLN A 163 -16.48 6.90 -10.50
CA GLN A 163 -16.41 5.95 -11.62
C GLN A 163 -15.94 4.57 -11.17
N GLU A 164 -14.90 4.50 -10.35
CA GLU A 164 -14.38 3.24 -9.79
C GLU A 164 -15.39 2.56 -8.87
N SER A 165 -16.11 3.30 -8.03
CA SER A 165 -17.16 2.75 -7.17
C SER A 165 -18.29 2.13 -8.00
N LYS A 166 -18.77 2.85 -9.03
CA LYS A 166 -19.79 2.34 -9.96
C LYS A 166 -19.31 1.14 -10.77
N TRP A 167 -18.04 1.13 -11.17
CA TRP A 167 -17.45 -0.02 -11.85
C TRP A 167 -17.40 -1.23 -10.92
N SER A 168 -16.93 -1.04 -9.68
CA SER A 168 -16.83 -2.07 -8.66
C SER A 168 -18.19 -2.72 -8.37
N GLU A 169 -19.22 -1.91 -8.11
CA GLU A 169 -20.59 -2.37 -7.86
C GLU A 169 -21.15 -3.25 -8.99
N ARG A 170 -20.84 -2.92 -10.24
CA ARG A 170 -21.34 -3.67 -11.42
C ARG A 170 -20.53 -4.92 -11.72
N ASN A 171 -19.21 -4.89 -11.49
CA ASN A 171 -18.29 -5.90 -12.02
C ASN A 171 -17.74 -6.87 -10.97
N VAL A 172 -17.52 -6.43 -9.72
CA VAL A 172 -16.97 -7.30 -8.66
C VAL A 172 -17.85 -8.52 -8.43
N PRO A 173 -19.19 -8.42 -8.28
CA PRO A 173 -20.03 -9.60 -8.08
C PRO A 173 -19.99 -10.59 -9.26
N ILE A 174 -19.79 -10.09 -10.48
CA ILE A 174 -19.66 -10.92 -11.69
C ILE A 174 -18.32 -11.68 -11.66
N ILE A 175 -17.24 -10.99 -11.30
CA ILE A 175 -15.89 -11.57 -11.18
C ILE A 175 -15.88 -12.62 -10.06
N GLU A 176 -16.45 -12.31 -8.91
CA GLU A 176 -16.57 -13.23 -7.76
C GLU A 176 -17.32 -14.50 -8.17
N ASN A 177 -18.51 -14.36 -8.77
CA ASN A 177 -19.28 -15.51 -9.25
C ASN A 177 -18.53 -16.33 -10.31
N TRP A 178 -17.76 -15.69 -11.19
CA TRP A 178 -16.92 -16.38 -12.16
C TRP A 178 -15.79 -17.17 -11.48
N LEU A 179 -15.10 -16.56 -10.50
CA LEU A 179 -14.05 -17.18 -9.72
C LEU A 179 -14.59 -18.38 -8.93
N ASP A 180 -15.72 -18.21 -8.23
CA ASP A 180 -16.35 -19.25 -7.42
C ASP A 180 -16.70 -20.48 -8.27
N LYS A 181 -17.30 -20.25 -9.45
CA LYS A 181 -17.60 -21.33 -10.40
C LYS A 181 -16.34 -22.05 -10.88
N ARG A 182 -15.28 -21.33 -11.22
CA ARG A 182 -14.03 -21.93 -11.72
C ARG A 182 -13.29 -22.71 -10.63
N LEU A 183 -13.19 -22.16 -9.43
CA LEU A 183 -12.48 -22.80 -8.32
C LEU A 183 -13.24 -24.03 -7.81
N SER A 184 -14.57 -23.97 -7.74
CA SER A 184 -15.41 -25.12 -7.36
C SER A 184 -15.34 -26.27 -8.38
N ASN A 185 -15.29 -25.95 -9.67
CA ASN A 185 -15.12 -26.95 -10.73
C ASN A 185 -13.74 -27.61 -10.69
N ASN A 186 -12.68 -26.85 -10.40
CA ASN A 186 -11.32 -27.39 -10.27
C ASN A 186 -11.17 -28.30 -9.05
N GLN A 187 -11.79 -27.96 -7.92
CA GLN A 187 -11.85 -28.87 -6.76
C GLN A 187 -12.59 -30.17 -7.11
N SER A 188 -13.69 -30.08 -7.85
CA SER A 188 -14.45 -31.26 -8.29
C SER A 188 -13.64 -32.16 -9.23
N GLN A 189 -12.83 -31.56 -10.13
CA GLN A 189 -11.92 -32.30 -11.02
C GLN A 189 -10.73 -32.93 -10.28
N LEU A 190 -10.13 -32.24 -9.31
CA LEU A 190 -9.07 -32.80 -8.47
C LEU A 190 -9.60 -33.97 -7.62
N MET A 191 -10.79 -33.81 -7.04
CA MET A 191 -11.44 -34.86 -6.24
C MET A 191 -11.89 -36.05 -7.10
N SER A 192 -12.28 -35.84 -8.37
CA SER A 192 -12.57 -36.96 -9.28
C SER A 192 -11.30 -37.72 -9.66
N TYR A 193 -10.20 -37.03 -9.98
CA TYR A 193 -8.89 -37.65 -10.27
C TYR A 193 -8.36 -38.52 -9.11
N LEU A 194 -8.53 -38.05 -7.87
CA LEU A 194 -8.12 -38.77 -6.66
C LEU A 194 -9.00 -40.01 -6.38
N ARG A 195 -10.27 -40.00 -6.81
CA ARG A 195 -11.18 -41.16 -6.70
C ARG A 195 -10.89 -42.24 -7.75
N THR A 196 -10.49 -41.87 -8.97
CA THR A 196 -10.13 -42.84 -10.02
C THR A 196 -8.81 -43.56 -9.72
N THR A 197 -7.88 -42.90 -9.02
CA THR A 197 -6.59 -43.47 -8.64
C THR A 197 -6.66 -44.38 -7.41
N THR A 198 -7.68 -44.24 -6.56
CA THR A 198 -7.90 -45.09 -5.37
C THR A 198 -8.71 -46.35 -5.65
N THR A 199 -9.48 -46.40 -6.74
CA THR A 199 -10.28 -47.58 -7.14
C THR A 199 -9.50 -48.60 -7.98
N THR A 200 -8.27 -48.30 -8.40
CA THR A 200 -7.44 -49.22 -9.21
C THR A 200 -6.55 -50.16 -8.39
N THR A 201 -6.64 -50.16 -7.05
CA THR A 201 -5.77 -50.95 -6.15
C THR A 201 -6.52 -51.96 -5.29
N THR A 202 -7.42 -52.75 -5.89
CA THR A 202 -7.86 -54.02 -5.27
C THR A 202 -8.01 -55.10 -6.34
N SER A 203 -6.89 -55.78 -6.67
CA SER A 203 -6.96 -57.14 -7.23
C SER A 203 -6.84 -58.14 -6.09
N PRO A 204 -7.74 -59.13 -5.98
CA PRO A 204 -7.63 -60.16 -4.96
C PRO A 204 -6.49 -61.12 -5.32
N ILE A 205 -5.61 -61.38 -4.35
CA ILE A 205 -4.58 -62.41 -4.45
C ILE A 205 -5.32 -63.76 -4.38
N ALA A 206 -5.40 -64.46 -5.51
CA ALA A 206 -5.85 -65.84 -5.57
C ALA A 206 -4.74 -66.75 -5.03
N GLY A 207 -5.11 -67.64 -4.10
CA GLY A 207 -4.26 -68.70 -3.55
C GLY A 207 -4.16 -69.93 -4.43
#